data_AF-A0A7Z0CNK3-F1
#
_entry.id   AF-A0A7Z0CNK3-F1
#
_cell.length_a   1.000
_cell.length_b   1.000
_cell.length_c   1.000
_cell.angle_alpha   90.00
_cell.angle_beta   90.00
_cell.angle_gamma   90.00
#
_symmetry.space_group_name_H-M   'P 1'
#
loop_
_entity.id
_entity.type
_entity.pdbx_description
1 polymer ?
#
loop_
_entity_poly.entity_id
_entity_poly.type
_entity_poly.pdbx_seq_one_letter_code
_entity_poly.pdbx_strand_id
1 'polypeptide(L)'
;MGRKAKGDRHKVVSSMPPAVADLVKAEAATLGCYVGDYLGWLVADQVGIVMDPPVGEVSDHPDPAPAFDGRMRYPAMVPRPAADVVIEVADARGATMGDIVTELVCERFGVPFTARVKKKSLEASTTRSARQGAA
;
A
#
# COMPACT_ATOMS: atom_id res chain seq x y z
N MET A 1 9.99 15.47 24.24
CA MET A 1 9.09 14.30 24.32
C MET A 1 9.45 13.37 23.16
N GLY A 2 10.21 12.30 23.44
CA GLY A 2 10.83 11.48 22.40
C GLY A 2 9.82 10.60 21.69
N ARG A 3 9.71 10.73 20.36
CA ARG A 3 9.04 9.72 19.52
C ARG A 3 9.71 8.39 19.85
N LYS A 4 8.99 7.47 20.52
CA LYS A 4 9.46 6.07 20.65
C LYS A 4 9.87 5.62 19.26
N ALA A 5 11.11 5.14 19.11
CA ALA A 5 11.60 4.61 17.84
C ALA A 5 10.56 3.61 17.33
N LYS A 6 9.86 3.99 16.26
CA LYS A 6 8.56 3.42 15.91
C LYS A 6 8.77 2.09 15.16
N GLY A 7 9.55 1.17 15.71
CA GLY A 7 9.92 -0.11 15.07
C GLY A 7 10.66 0.05 13.72
N ASP A 8 11.15 -1.05 13.18
CA ASP A 8 11.63 -1.09 11.79
C ASP A 8 10.42 -1.04 10.84
N ARG A 9 10.41 -0.04 9.94
CA ARG A 9 9.30 0.25 9.03
C ARG A 9 9.81 0.52 7.62
N HIS A 10 9.13 -0.07 6.65
CA HIS A 10 9.39 0.14 5.24
C HIS A 10 8.46 1.24 4.70
N LYS A 11 9.04 2.31 4.17
CA LYS A 11 8.28 3.39 3.54
C LYS A 11 7.88 2.97 2.12
N VAL A 12 6.59 2.76 1.89
CA VAL A 12 6.03 2.40 0.58
C VAL A 12 5.21 3.56 0.05
N VAL A 13 5.46 4.01 -1.19
CA VAL A 13 4.59 5.02 -1.82
C VAL A 13 3.44 4.30 -2.51
N SER A 14 2.23 4.49 -2.00
CA SER A 14 0.98 4.02 -2.61
C SER A 14 0.38 5.09 -3.53
N SER A 15 -0.41 4.69 -4.53
CA SER A 15 -0.99 5.58 -5.52
C SER A 15 -2.45 5.20 -5.74
N MET A 16 -3.32 5.77 -4.93
CA MET A 16 -4.72 5.34 -4.79
C MET A 16 -5.71 6.28 -5.49
N PRO A 17 -6.90 5.79 -5.86
CA PRO A 17 -7.99 6.65 -6.34
C PRO A 17 -8.37 7.73 -5.32
N PRO A 18 -8.79 8.94 -5.76
CA PRO A 18 -9.18 10.02 -4.85
C PRO A 18 -10.26 9.64 -3.83
N ALA A 19 -11.28 8.89 -4.25
CA ALA A 19 -12.34 8.45 -3.34
C ALA A 19 -11.81 7.58 -2.18
N VAL A 20 -10.82 6.72 -2.45
CA VAL A 20 -10.18 5.90 -1.42
C VAL A 20 -9.29 6.76 -0.53
N ALA A 21 -8.56 7.71 -1.12
CA ALA A 21 -7.73 8.65 -0.37
C ALA A 21 -8.55 9.46 0.66
N ASP A 22 -9.75 9.89 0.30
CA ASP A 22 -10.62 10.65 1.20
C ASP A 22 -11.14 9.78 2.34
N LEU A 23 -11.49 8.52 2.07
CA LEU A 23 -11.89 7.55 3.11
C LEU A 23 -10.75 7.25 4.09
N VAL A 24 -9.54 7.02 3.57
CA VAL A 24 -8.33 6.79 4.39
C VAL A 24 -8.04 8.02 5.26
N LYS A 25 -8.15 9.24 4.70
CA LYS A 25 -8.00 10.49 5.46
C LYS A 25 -9.03 10.58 6.59
N ALA A 26 -10.29 10.27 6.32
CA ALA A 26 -11.36 10.33 7.31
C ALA A 26 -11.16 9.33 8.46
N GLU A 27 -10.77 8.08 8.17
CA GLU A 27 -10.47 7.09 9.21
C GLU A 27 -9.22 7.47 10.01
N ALA A 28 -8.16 7.93 9.34
CA ALA A 28 -6.94 8.37 10.01
C ALA A 28 -7.21 9.56 10.95
N ALA A 29 -8.04 10.51 10.53
CA ALA A 29 -8.46 11.65 11.35
C ALA A 29 -9.32 11.21 12.55
N THR A 30 -10.20 10.22 12.36
CA THR A 30 -11.02 9.64 13.44
C THR A 30 -10.16 9.00 14.54
N LEU A 31 -9.05 8.34 14.14
CA LEU A 31 -8.07 7.76 15.05
C LEU A 31 -7.04 8.78 15.58
N GLY A 32 -7.07 10.01 15.06
CA GLY A 32 -6.10 11.07 15.38
C GLY A 32 -4.66 10.70 14.98
N CYS A 33 -4.46 10.02 13.87
CA CYS A 33 -3.14 9.52 13.47
C CYS A 33 -2.72 9.96 12.07
N TYR A 34 -1.42 9.89 11.77
CA TYR A 34 -0.97 10.20 10.41
C TYR A 34 -1.49 9.18 9.40
N VAL A 35 -1.88 9.65 8.21
CA VAL A 35 -2.33 8.80 7.09
C VAL A 35 -1.36 7.66 6.82
N GLY A 36 -0.05 7.95 6.82
CA GLY A 36 0.97 6.92 6.58
C GLY A 36 1.06 5.85 7.66
N ASP A 37 0.74 6.20 8.91
CA ASP A 37 0.67 5.25 10.01
C ASP A 37 -0.57 4.37 9.93
N TYR A 38 -1.72 4.99 9.66
CA TYR A 38 -2.97 4.28 9.43
C TYR A 38 -2.85 3.28 8.27
N LEU A 39 -2.26 3.69 7.13
CA LEU A 39 -2.00 2.79 6.00
C LEU A 39 -1.06 1.63 6.39
N GLY A 40 -0.04 1.89 7.20
CA GLY A 40 0.87 0.86 7.68
C GLY A 40 0.18 -0.18 8.57
N TRP A 41 -0.70 0.28 9.46
CA TRP A 41 -1.53 -0.58 10.30
C TRP A 41 -2.57 -1.36 9.50
N LEU A 42 -3.28 -0.70 8.58
CA LEU A 42 -4.29 -1.35 7.74
C LEU A 42 -3.68 -2.46 6.88
N VAL A 43 -2.50 -2.22 6.31
CA VAL A 43 -1.78 -3.26 5.56
C VAL A 43 -1.41 -4.42 6.48
N ALA A 44 -0.90 -4.15 7.68
CA ALA A 44 -0.55 -5.19 8.65
C ALA A 44 -1.76 -6.04 9.05
N ASP A 45 -2.90 -5.40 9.34
CA ASP A 45 -4.16 -6.07 9.67
C ASP A 45 -4.61 -7.02 8.54
N GLN A 46 -4.61 -6.53 7.29
CA GLN A 46 -5.03 -7.35 6.15
C GLN A 46 -4.11 -8.54 5.84
N VAL A 47 -2.81 -8.44 6.14
CA VAL A 47 -1.88 -9.57 6.00
C VAL A 47 -1.77 -10.42 7.27
N GLY A 48 -2.65 -10.21 8.25
CA GLY A 48 -2.74 -11.02 9.46
C GLY A 48 -1.66 -10.75 10.51
N ILE A 49 -0.97 -9.61 10.43
CA ILE A 49 0.03 -9.19 11.42
C ILE A 49 -0.66 -8.37 12.51
N VAL A 50 -0.74 -8.96 13.70
CA VAL A 50 -1.37 -8.31 14.86
C VAL A 50 -0.59 -7.06 15.26
N MET A 51 -1.27 -5.91 15.24
CA MET A 51 -0.74 -4.62 15.64
C MET A 51 -1.85 -3.75 16.23
N ASP A 52 -1.52 -3.02 17.29
CA ASP A 52 -2.44 -2.03 17.86
C ASP A 52 -2.70 -0.89 16.87
N PRO A 53 -3.95 -0.40 16.76
CA PRO A 53 -4.27 0.75 15.95
C PRO A 53 -3.39 1.95 16.31
N PRO A 54 -2.86 2.71 15.33
CA PRO A 54 -2.09 3.89 15.60
C PRO A 54 -3.07 4.97 16.08
N VAL A 55 -3.21 5.12 17.39
CA VAL A 55 -4.00 6.19 17.99
C VAL A 55 -3.06 7.32 18.42
N GLY A 56 -3.45 8.57 18.18
CA GLY A 56 -2.66 9.75 18.58
C GLY A 56 -3.45 11.04 18.53
N GLU A 57 -2.77 12.17 18.75
CA GLU A 57 -3.34 13.51 18.56
C GLU A 57 -2.69 14.16 17.32
N VAL A 58 -3.08 13.71 16.14
CA VAL A 58 -2.71 14.31 14.86
C VAL A 58 -3.94 15.03 14.31
N SER A 59 -3.85 16.35 14.23
CA SER A 59 -4.89 17.21 13.67
C SER A 59 -4.60 17.67 12.23
N ASP A 60 -3.34 17.52 11.79
CA ASP A 60 -2.86 18.01 10.50
C ASP A 60 -2.38 16.84 9.63
N HIS A 61 -3.08 16.66 8.50
CA HIS A 61 -2.75 15.65 7.50
C HIS A 61 -2.25 16.38 6.26
N PRO A 62 -0.95 16.35 5.94
CA PRO A 62 -0.45 17.01 4.75
C PRO A 62 -1.18 16.45 3.52
N ASP A 63 -1.64 17.35 2.66
CA ASP A 63 -2.31 16.96 1.43
C ASP A 63 -1.39 16.09 0.56
N PRO A 64 -1.95 15.05 -0.08
CA PRO A 64 -1.17 14.19 -0.95
C PRO A 64 -0.61 15.00 -2.12
N ALA A 65 0.60 14.63 -2.55
CA ALA A 65 1.12 15.14 -3.81
C ALA A 65 0.23 14.59 -4.95
N PRO A 66 -0.35 15.47 -5.79
CA PRO A 66 -1.09 15.01 -6.96
C PRO A 66 -0.14 14.24 -7.87
N ALA A 67 -0.54 13.04 -8.29
CA ALA A 67 0.18 12.30 -9.31
C ALA A 67 -0.29 12.72 -10.71
N PHE A 68 0.61 12.57 -11.69
CA PHE A 68 0.34 12.89 -13.09
C PHE A 68 -0.82 12.07 -13.69
N ASP A 69 -1.21 10.96 -13.06
CA ASP A 69 -2.31 10.08 -13.45
C ASP A 69 -3.63 10.36 -12.69
N GLY A 70 -3.75 11.50 -12.00
CA GLY A 70 -4.95 11.87 -11.24
C GLY A 70 -5.16 11.07 -9.94
N ARG A 71 -4.16 10.27 -9.54
CA ARG A 71 -4.17 9.51 -8.30
C ARG A 71 -3.54 10.29 -7.15
N MET A 72 -3.91 9.92 -5.93
CA MET A 72 -3.35 10.51 -4.72
C MET A 72 -2.23 9.62 -4.19
N ARG A 73 -1.05 10.20 -3.98
CA ARG A 73 0.12 9.47 -3.46
C ARG A 73 0.28 9.68 -1.97
N TYR A 74 0.33 8.56 -1.23
CA TYR A 74 0.63 8.58 0.20
C TYR A 74 1.78 7.65 0.55
N PRO A 75 2.72 8.09 1.39
CA PRO A 75 3.70 7.20 1.98
C PRO A 75 3.03 6.38 3.09
N ALA A 76 2.93 5.07 2.89
CA ALA A 76 2.58 4.11 3.92
C ALA A 76 3.82 3.70 4.72
N MET A 77 3.71 3.71 6.05
CA MET A 77 4.78 3.31 6.97
C MET A 77 4.54 1.87 7.41
N VAL A 78 4.80 0.93 6.51
CA VAL A 78 4.46 -0.49 6.68
C VAL A 78 5.46 -1.16 7.65
N PRO A 79 5.00 -1.87 8.69
CA PRO A 79 5.88 -2.66 9.56
C PRO A 79 6.68 -3.69 8.77
N ARG A 80 7.94 -3.94 9.14
CA ARG A 80 8.80 -4.86 8.38
C ARG A 80 8.19 -6.24 8.10
N PRO A 81 7.58 -6.94 9.08
CA PRO A 81 6.96 -8.25 8.82
C PRO A 81 5.84 -8.21 7.78
N ALA A 82 5.02 -7.15 7.80
CA ALA A 82 3.97 -6.96 6.80
C ALA A 82 4.56 -6.58 5.44
N ALA A 83 5.64 -5.78 5.42
CA ALA A 83 6.33 -5.41 4.20
C ALA A 83 6.93 -6.63 3.49
N ASP A 84 7.50 -7.58 4.23
CA ASP A 84 8.08 -8.81 3.67
C ASP A 84 6.99 -9.65 2.97
N VAL A 85 5.81 -9.80 3.58
CA VAL A 85 4.64 -10.46 2.93
C VAL A 85 4.21 -9.71 1.66
N VAL A 86 4.13 -8.38 1.71
CA VAL A 86 3.76 -7.56 0.54
C VAL A 86 4.80 -7.69 -0.59
N ILE A 87 6.09 -7.83 -0.26
CA ILE A 87 7.16 -8.07 -1.23
C ILE A 87 6.93 -9.42 -1.94
N GLU A 88 6.71 -10.49 -1.18
CA GLU A 88 6.45 -11.82 -1.75
C GLU A 88 5.24 -11.82 -2.69
N VAL A 89 4.15 -11.17 -2.29
CA VAL A 89 2.94 -11.03 -3.13
C VAL A 89 3.23 -10.19 -4.38
N ALA A 90 3.95 -9.07 -4.24
CA ALA A 90 4.30 -8.22 -5.37
C ALA A 90 5.19 -8.96 -6.38
N ASP A 91 6.15 -9.75 -5.93
CA ASP A 91 7.03 -10.52 -6.79
C ASP A 91 6.29 -11.67 -7.48
N ALA A 92 5.44 -12.41 -6.75
CA ALA A 92 4.62 -13.49 -7.32
C ALA A 92 3.67 -12.99 -8.42
N ARG A 93 3.12 -11.77 -8.26
CA ARG A 93 2.19 -11.15 -9.23
C ARG A 93 2.88 -10.29 -10.28
N GLY A 94 4.20 -10.10 -10.17
CA GLY A 94 4.94 -9.16 -11.01
C GLY A 94 4.48 -7.70 -10.87
N ALA A 95 3.91 -7.33 -9.72
CA ALA A 95 3.41 -5.99 -9.42
C ALA A 95 4.44 -5.16 -8.63
N THR A 96 4.09 -3.91 -8.29
CA THR A 96 4.87 -3.10 -7.35
C THR A 96 4.25 -3.20 -5.95
N MET A 97 5.07 -3.07 -4.89
CA MET A 97 4.54 -2.99 -3.51
C MET A 97 3.50 -1.89 -3.37
N GLY A 98 3.68 -0.74 -4.04
CA GLY A 98 2.73 0.36 -4.01
C GLY A 98 1.37 -0.01 -4.62
N ASP A 99 1.35 -0.79 -5.70
CA ASP A 99 0.11 -1.29 -6.28
C ASP A 99 -0.56 -2.35 -5.39
N ILE A 100 0.22 -3.25 -4.74
CA ILE A 100 -0.33 -4.22 -3.78
C ILE A 100 -0.91 -3.53 -2.55
N VAL A 101 -0.20 -2.56 -1.96
CA VAL A 101 -0.72 -1.75 -0.85
C VAL A 101 -1.99 -1.02 -1.27
N THR A 102 -2.02 -0.47 -2.48
CA THR A 102 -3.24 0.21 -2.99
C THR A 102 -4.40 -0.77 -3.16
N GLU A 103 -4.14 -1.98 -3.65
CA GLU A 103 -5.15 -3.03 -3.80
C GLU A 103 -5.75 -3.44 -2.46
N LEU A 104 -4.90 -3.72 -1.46
CA LEU A 104 -5.31 -4.03 -0.08
C LEU A 104 -6.20 -2.92 0.51
N VAL A 105 -5.77 -1.67 0.39
CA VAL A 105 -6.56 -0.52 0.86
C VAL A 105 -7.90 -0.43 0.11
N CYS A 106 -7.90 -0.58 -1.21
CA CYS A 106 -9.13 -0.56 -2.00
C CYS A 106 -10.10 -1.69 -1.62
N GLU A 107 -9.57 -2.90 -1.36
CA GLU A 107 -10.34 -4.06 -0.90
C GLU A 107 -11.03 -3.78 0.44
N ARG A 108 -10.34 -3.10 1.38
CA ARG A 108 -10.93 -2.68 2.66
C ARG A 108 -12.22 -1.89 2.47
N PHE A 109 -12.23 -1.00 1.49
CA PHE A 109 -13.32 -0.06 1.22
C PHE A 109 -14.28 -0.57 0.13
N GLY A 110 -14.11 -1.79 -0.38
CA GLY A 110 -14.93 -2.36 -1.45
C GLY A 110 -14.81 -1.60 -2.78
N VAL A 111 -13.71 -0.88 -3.00
CA VAL A 111 -13.47 -0.14 -4.25
C VAL A 111 -12.74 -1.06 -5.24
N PRO A 112 -13.26 -1.24 -6.46
CA PRO A 112 -12.59 -2.08 -7.45
C PRO A 112 -11.26 -1.46 -7.86
N PHE A 113 -10.18 -2.20 -7.64
CA PHE A 113 -8.83 -1.85 -8.05
C PHE A 113 -8.09 -3.08 -8.52
N THR A 114 -7.26 -2.93 -9.54
CA THR A 114 -6.40 -4.00 -10.04
C THR A 114 -4.97 -3.51 -10.04
N ALA A 115 -4.09 -4.21 -9.33
CA ALA A 115 -2.66 -3.90 -9.34
C ALA A 115 -2.10 -3.96 -10.77
N ARG A 116 -1.23 -3.01 -11.10
CA ARG A 116 -0.55 -2.97 -12.39
C ARG A 116 0.60 -3.96 -12.40
N VAL A 117 0.60 -4.86 -13.39
CA VAL A 117 1.74 -5.76 -13.64
C VAL A 117 2.86 -4.96 -14.31
N LYS A 118 4.10 -5.12 -13.83
CA LYS A 118 5.29 -4.52 -14.42
C LYS A 118 5.44 -5.00 -15.85
N LYS A 119 5.71 -4.06 -16.78
CA LYS A 119 5.93 -4.37 -18.21
C LYS A 119 6.97 -5.47 -18.44
N LYS A 120 8.06 -5.49 -17.66
CA LYS A 120 9.08 -6.55 -17.70
C LYS A 120 8.54 -7.94 -17.33
N SER A 121 7.59 -8.02 -16.40
CA SER A 121 6.97 -9.30 -15.99
C SER A 121 6.01 -9.83 -17.06
N LEU A 122 5.35 -8.94 -17.79
CA LEU A 122 4.59 -9.29 -19.00
C LEU A 122 5.51 -9.84 -20.09
N GLU A 123 6.63 -9.18 -20.39
CA GLU A 123 7.60 -9.63 -21.42
C GLU A 123 8.24 -10.98 -21.09
N ALA A 124 8.57 -11.23 -19.82
CA ALA A 124 9.09 -12.52 -19.36
C ALA A 124 8.07 -13.66 -19.53
N SER A 125 6.80 -13.39 -19.27
CA SER A 125 5.71 -14.37 -19.39
C SER A 125 5.39 -14.71 -20.85
N THR A 126 5.38 -13.70 -21.73
CA THR A 126 5.19 -13.89 -23.18
C THR A 126 6.35 -14.69 -23.78
N THR A 127 7.59 -14.43 -23.35
CA THR A 127 8.78 -15.16 -23.81
C THR A 127 8.76 -16.64 -23.37
N ARG A 128 8.25 -16.92 -22.16
CA ARG A 128 8.12 -18.29 -21.64
C ARG A 128 7.03 -19.08 -22.36
N SER A 129 5.88 -18.44 -22.61
CA SER A 129 4.76 -19.04 -23.35
C SER A 129 5.14 -19.35 -24.80
N ALA A 130 5.85 -18.45 -25.48
CA ALA A 130 6.35 -18.67 -26.84
C ALA A 130 7.33 -19.86 -26.96
N ARG A 131 8.04 -20.22 -25.87
CA ARG A 131 8.92 -21.40 -25.84
C ARG A 131 8.19 -22.72 -25.53
N GLN A 132 7.04 -22.67 -24.87
CA GLN A 132 6.25 -23.87 -24.53
C GLN A 132 5.29 -24.29 -25.64
N GLY A 133 4.88 -23.38 -26.52
CA GLY A 133 4.06 -23.71 -27.70
C GLY A 133 4.84 -24.17 -28.94
N ALA A 134 6.17 -24.32 -28.84
CA ALA A 134 7.05 -24.69 -29.95
C ALA A 134 7.76 -26.03 -29.73
N ALA A 135 7.30 -26.85 -28.77
CA ALA A 135 7.81 -28.18 -28.46
C ALA A 135 6.80 -29.27 -28.85
#